data_AF-A0A1Q6M593-F1
#
_entry.id   AF-A0A1Q6M593-F1
#
_cell.length_a   1.000
_cell.length_b   1.000
_cell.length_c   1.000
_cell.angle_alpha   90.00
_cell.angle_beta   90.00
_cell.angle_gamma   90.00
#
_symmetry.space_group_name_H-M   'P 1'
#
loop_
_entity.id
_entity.type
_entity.pdbx_description
1 polymer ?
#
loop_
_entity_poly.entity_id
_entity_poly.type
_entity_poly.pdbx_seq_one_letter_code
_entity_poly.pdbx_strand_id
1 'polypeptide(L)'
;MRSIKKPIGLTPTERRLDCYAYACNLNKPQDYIGQIAGYEDKDVFSKEEVIERLIADMTEEDIYVREASYEETPSDWEWKICLFVVDTGNKEEYDYHFMREDKPRRWSHKFRGKKPTDKDIYGATITDPRLAEVSLRYNYKFVGFFILCPL
;
A
#
# COMPACT_ATOMS: atom_id res chain seq x y z
N MET A 1 -8.07 -17.16 -27.96
CA MET A 1 -8.06 -16.44 -26.66
C MET A 1 -6.65 -15.94 -26.42
N ARG A 2 -6.42 -14.63 -26.42
CA ARG A 2 -5.12 -14.07 -26.02
C ARG A 2 -5.00 -14.23 -24.51
N SER A 3 -4.00 -14.95 -24.02
CA SER A 3 -3.69 -14.93 -22.60
C SER A 3 -3.21 -13.52 -22.26
N ILE A 4 -4.09 -12.72 -21.69
CA ILE A 4 -3.69 -11.48 -21.03
C ILE A 4 -2.81 -11.98 -19.87
N LYS A 5 -1.55 -11.53 -19.80
CA LYS A 5 -0.72 -11.80 -18.62
C LYS A 5 -1.15 -10.80 -17.56
N LYS A 6 -1.24 -11.23 -16.30
CA LYS A 6 -1.33 -10.33 -15.14
C LYS A 6 -0.32 -9.20 -15.39
N PRO A 7 -0.71 -7.90 -15.28
CA PRO A 7 0.25 -6.82 -15.44
C PRO A 7 1.44 -7.19 -14.57
N ILE A 8 2.63 -7.26 -15.19
CA ILE A 8 3.84 -7.49 -14.43
C ILE A 8 3.94 -6.23 -13.58
N GLY A 9 3.42 -6.34 -12.35
CA GLY A 9 3.62 -5.33 -11.36
C GLY A 9 5.10 -5.01 -11.33
N LEU A 10 5.42 -3.72 -11.29
CA LEU A 10 6.79 -3.22 -11.44
C LEU A 10 7.81 -4.19 -10.87
N THR A 11 8.69 -4.73 -11.71
CA THR A 11 9.84 -5.52 -11.27
C THR A 11 10.68 -4.61 -10.35
N PRO A 12 10.70 -4.82 -9.01
CA PRO A 12 11.07 -3.76 -8.06
C PRO A 12 12.56 -3.44 -7.95
N THR A 13 13.36 -3.80 -8.95
CA THR A 13 14.82 -3.76 -8.87
C THR A 13 15.40 -2.38 -9.12
N GLU A 14 14.68 -1.44 -9.74
CA GLU A 14 15.29 -0.20 -10.26
C GLU A 14 14.58 1.14 -9.96
N ARG A 15 13.45 1.18 -9.23
CA ARG A 15 12.72 2.45 -9.05
C ARG A 15 12.49 2.87 -7.60
N ARG A 16 12.67 4.18 -7.38
CA ARG A 16 12.55 4.99 -6.15
C ARG A 16 11.12 5.06 -5.59
N LEU A 17 10.41 3.96 -5.60
CA LEU A 17 9.02 3.89 -5.14
C LEU A 17 8.99 3.70 -3.63
N ASP A 18 8.06 4.35 -2.97
CA ASP A 18 7.73 4.14 -1.57
C ASP A 18 6.72 3.00 -1.39
N CYS A 19 6.22 2.85 -0.17
CA CYS A 19 5.31 1.77 0.19
C CYS A 19 3.98 1.86 -0.57
N TYR A 20 3.48 3.07 -0.83
CA TYR A 20 2.22 3.33 -1.52
C TYR A 20 2.27 2.87 -2.98
N ALA A 21 3.20 3.41 -3.77
CA ALA A 21 3.28 3.05 -5.20
C ALA A 21 3.61 1.57 -5.41
N TYR A 22 4.39 0.98 -4.49
CA TYR A 22 4.64 -0.45 -4.48
C TYR A 22 3.38 -1.26 -4.20
N ALA A 23 2.67 -0.95 -3.11
CA ALA A 23 1.52 -1.73 -2.67
C ALA A 23 0.36 -1.63 -3.67
N CYS A 24 0.11 -0.44 -4.22
CA CYS A 24 -0.93 -0.21 -5.22
C CYS A 24 -0.55 -0.64 -6.64
N ASN A 25 0.66 -1.20 -6.81
CA ASN A 25 1.14 -1.68 -8.11
C ASN A 25 1.18 -0.60 -9.22
N LEU A 26 1.47 0.64 -8.86
CA LEU A 26 1.38 1.79 -9.77
C LEU A 26 2.61 1.88 -10.68
N ASN A 27 2.42 1.88 -11.99
CA ASN A 27 3.52 1.85 -12.97
C ASN A 27 4.30 3.16 -13.14
N LYS A 28 3.94 4.21 -12.40
CA LYS A 28 4.55 5.55 -12.42
C LYS A 28 5.09 5.90 -11.04
N PRO A 29 6.26 6.58 -10.94
CA PRO A 29 6.72 7.13 -9.67
C PRO A 29 5.65 8.02 -9.04
N GLN A 30 5.33 7.78 -7.78
CA GLN A 30 4.51 8.66 -6.95
C GLN A 30 5.34 9.06 -5.74
N ASP A 31 5.20 10.31 -5.33
CA ASP A 31 5.86 10.85 -4.14
C ASP A 31 4.94 10.84 -2.92
N TYR A 32 3.63 10.86 -3.12
CA TYR A 32 2.62 10.85 -2.06
C TYR A 32 1.26 10.39 -2.61
N ILE A 33 0.34 10.05 -1.71
CA ILE A 33 -1.04 9.67 -2.01
C ILE A 33 -1.91 10.88 -2.37
N GLY A 34 -2.73 10.74 -3.42
CA GLY A 34 -3.54 11.83 -3.99
C GLY A 34 -2.86 12.54 -5.17
N GLN A 35 -1.59 12.22 -5.45
CA GLN A 35 -0.86 12.86 -6.54
C GLN A 35 -1.45 12.53 -7.92
N ILE A 36 -2.03 11.35 -8.12
CA ILE A 36 -2.66 10.97 -9.39
C ILE A 36 -3.94 11.78 -9.61
N ALA A 37 -4.74 11.91 -8.56
CA ALA A 37 -5.98 12.71 -8.56
C ALA A 37 -5.74 14.23 -8.56
N GLY A 38 -4.48 14.68 -8.57
CA GLY A 38 -4.13 16.10 -8.70
C GLY A 38 -4.11 16.88 -7.39
N TYR A 39 -4.05 16.22 -6.23
CA TYR A 39 -3.84 16.91 -4.96
C TYR A 39 -2.43 17.54 -4.94
N GLU A 40 -2.34 18.85 -4.74
CA GLU A 40 -1.05 19.57 -4.71
C GLU A 40 -0.35 19.48 -3.34
N ASP A 41 -1.13 19.31 -2.27
CA ASP A 41 -0.60 19.13 -0.92
C ASP A 41 -0.19 17.66 -0.71
N LYS A 42 1.07 17.44 -0.35
CA LYS A 42 1.62 16.11 -0.05
C LYS A 42 1.26 15.62 1.35
N ASP A 43 0.94 16.54 2.25
CA ASP A 43 0.72 16.22 3.64
C ASP A 43 -0.72 15.68 3.80
N VAL A 44 -0.85 14.68 4.67
CA VAL A 44 -2.12 14.07 5.07
C VAL A 44 -2.12 13.99 6.58
N PHE A 45 -3.28 14.15 7.20
CA PHE A 45 -3.35 14.32 8.67
C PHE A 45 -4.37 13.41 9.33
N SER A 46 -5.02 12.53 8.57
CA SER A 46 -6.01 11.58 9.08
C SER A 46 -6.09 10.33 8.23
N LYS A 47 -6.58 9.23 8.83
CA LYS A 47 -6.73 7.96 8.10
C LYS A 47 -7.83 8.06 7.06
N GLU A 48 -8.86 8.86 7.34
CA GLU A 48 -9.95 9.17 6.42
C GLU A 48 -9.42 9.85 5.16
N GLU A 49 -8.52 10.83 5.31
CA GLU A 49 -7.88 11.51 4.19
C GLU A 49 -6.97 10.59 3.37
N VAL A 50 -6.22 9.69 4.03
CA VAL A 50 -5.41 8.68 3.34
C VAL A 50 -6.31 7.75 2.51
N ILE A 51 -7.44 7.29 3.06
CA ILE A 51 -8.39 6.43 2.34
C ILE A 51 -9.07 7.19 1.19
N GLU A 52 -9.49 8.45 1.42
CA GLU A 52 -10.08 9.29 0.38
C GLU A 52 -9.13 9.47 -0.82
N ARG A 53 -7.88 9.84 -0.54
CA ARG A 53 -6.87 10.05 -1.58
C ARG A 53 -6.43 8.75 -2.26
N LEU A 54 -6.43 7.62 -1.54
CA LEU A 54 -6.26 6.28 -2.13
C LEU A 54 -7.34 6.03 -3.19
N ILE A 55 -8.61 6.23 -2.81
CA ILE A 55 -9.75 5.97 -3.68
C ILE A 55 -9.71 6.90 -4.90
N ALA A 56 -9.41 8.19 -4.69
CA ALA A 56 -9.31 9.16 -5.77
C ALA A 56 -8.22 8.78 -6.78
N ASP A 57 -7.01 8.47 -6.31
CA ASP A 57 -5.91 8.04 -7.18
C ASP A 57 -6.22 6.76 -7.95
N MET A 58 -6.85 5.77 -7.30
CA MET A 58 -7.18 4.50 -7.94
C MET A 58 -8.31 4.67 -8.96
N THR A 59 -9.26 5.57 -8.69
CA THR A 59 -10.36 5.87 -9.63
C THR A 59 -9.82 6.42 -10.96
N GLU A 60 -8.83 7.31 -10.91
CA GLU A 60 -8.15 7.84 -12.11
C GLU A 60 -7.36 6.77 -12.90
N GLU A 61 -7.05 5.64 -12.27
CA GLU A 61 -6.38 4.49 -12.91
C GLU A 61 -7.37 3.38 -13.29
N ASP A 62 -8.68 3.66 -13.31
CA ASP A 62 -9.74 2.68 -13.55
C ASP A 62 -9.66 1.48 -12.59
N ILE A 63 -9.33 1.73 -11.31
CA ILE A 63 -9.26 0.73 -10.25
C ILE A 63 -10.29 1.06 -9.17
N TYR A 64 -11.23 0.14 -8.95
CA TYR A 64 -12.17 0.21 -7.84
C TYR A 64 -11.51 -0.26 -6.54
N VAL A 65 -11.69 0.50 -5.46
CA VAL A 65 -11.17 0.18 -4.13
C VAL A 65 -12.33 -0.21 -3.22
N ARG A 66 -12.19 -1.33 -2.52
CA ARG A 66 -13.14 -1.77 -1.50
C ARG A 66 -12.43 -2.31 -0.27
N GLU A 67 -13.09 -2.23 0.87
CA GLU A 67 -12.63 -2.92 2.08
C GLU A 67 -12.63 -4.44 1.88
N ALA A 68 -11.79 -5.11 2.66
CA ALA A 68 -11.67 -6.55 2.69
C ALA A 68 -11.39 -7.07 4.11
N SER A 69 -11.55 -8.38 4.30
CA SER A 69 -11.12 -9.07 5.52
C SER A 69 -9.69 -9.60 5.40
N TYR A 70 -9.09 -10.05 6.50
CA TYR A 70 -7.79 -10.73 6.45
C TYR A 70 -7.86 -12.06 5.69
N GLU A 71 -8.98 -12.77 5.80
CA GLU A 71 -9.19 -14.10 5.23
C GLU A 71 -9.57 -14.07 3.75
N GLU A 72 -10.06 -12.94 3.26
CA GLU A 72 -10.45 -12.78 1.86
C GLU A 72 -9.24 -12.91 0.93
N THR A 73 -9.36 -13.76 -0.08
CA THR A 73 -8.30 -13.97 -1.07
C THR A 73 -8.64 -13.16 -2.33
N PRO A 74 -7.76 -12.25 -2.79
CA PRO A 74 -7.98 -11.54 -4.06
C PRO A 74 -8.01 -12.54 -5.22
N SER A 75 -8.81 -12.25 -6.25
CA SER A 75 -8.71 -12.96 -7.52
C SER A 75 -7.35 -12.75 -8.20
N ASP A 76 -7.10 -13.50 -9.26
CA ASP A 76 -5.84 -13.40 -10.02
C ASP A 76 -5.59 -12.01 -10.63
N TRP A 77 -6.58 -11.13 -10.70
CA TRP A 77 -6.48 -9.78 -11.28
C TRP A 77 -6.56 -8.66 -10.25
N GLU A 78 -6.86 -9.00 -9.01
CA GLU A 78 -6.96 -8.06 -7.90
C GLU A 78 -5.65 -8.01 -7.12
N TRP A 79 -5.45 -6.90 -6.40
CA TRP A 79 -4.41 -6.79 -5.38
C TRP A 79 -5.02 -6.54 -4.03
N LYS A 80 -4.53 -7.25 -3.01
CA LYS A 80 -4.88 -6.99 -1.63
C LYS A 80 -3.78 -6.18 -0.95
N ILE A 81 -4.16 -5.07 -0.34
CA ILE A 81 -3.27 -4.19 0.41
C ILE A 81 -3.78 -4.02 1.83
N CYS A 82 -2.92 -3.53 2.70
CA CYS A 82 -3.32 -3.01 4.01
C CYS A 82 -2.69 -1.65 4.27
N LEU A 83 -3.41 -0.85 5.05
CA LEU A 83 -3.02 0.49 5.46
C LEU A 83 -2.71 0.53 6.95
N PHE A 84 -1.63 1.22 7.28
CA PHE A 84 -1.29 1.65 8.63
C PHE A 84 -1.14 3.16 8.67
N VAL A 85 -1.39 3.76 9.82
CA VAL A 85 -1.15 5.18 10.10
C VAL A 85 -0.46 5.35 11.43
N VAL A 86 0.33 6.41 11.61
CA VAL A 86 0.90 6.75 12.92
C VAL A 86 -0.20 7.33 13.80
N ASP A 87 -0.46 6.66 14.92
CA ASP A 87 -1.43 7.12 15.92
C ASP A 87 -0.79 8.22 16.79
N THR A 88 -1.00 9.47 16.40
CA THR A 88 -0.43 10.65 17.05
C THR A 88 -1.42 11.82 17.04
N GLY A 89 -1.36 12.65 18.09
CA GLY A 89 -2.06 13.95 18.12
C GLY A 89 -1.25 15.08 17.46
N ASN A 90 0.01 14.83 17.11
CA ASN A 90 0.88 15.78 16.43
C ASN A 90 0.81 15.56 14.91
N LYS A 91 0.23 16.53 14.20
CA LYS A 91 0.13 16.51 12.73
C LYS A 91 1.47 16.37 12.01
N GLU A 92 2.56 16.87 12.60
CA GLU A 92 3.91 16.79 12.02
C GLU A 92 4.53 15.38 12.12
N GLU A 93 3.95 14.51 12.96
CA GLU A 93 4.37 13.12 13.12
C GLU A 93 3.45 12.15 12.40
N TYR A 94 2.38 12.65 11.77
CA TYR A 94 1.45 11.83 11.03
C TYR A 94 2.17 11.23 9.82
N ASP A 95 2.04 9.93 9.67
CA ASP A 95 2.59 9.19 8.55
C ASP A 95 1.71 7.97 8.26
N TYR A 96 1.85 7.39 7.08
CA TYR A 96 1.12 6.21 6.65
C TYR A 96 2.06 5.17 6.04
N HIS A 97 1.65 3.90 6.09
CA HIS A 97 2.41 2.83 5.49
C HIS A 97 1.51 1.80 4.85
N PHE A 98 1.90 1.33 3.68
CA PHE A 98 1.18 0.31 2.95
C PHE A 98 1.98 -0.99 2.86
N MET A 99 1.27 -2.12 2.91
CA MET A 99 1.81 -3.43 2.54
C MET A 99 0.88 -4.10 1.53
N ARG A 100 1.42 -5.04 0.76
CA ARG A 100 0.66 -5.83 -0.22
C ARG A 100 0.82 -7.31 0.05
N GLU A 101 -0.26 -8.06 -0.15
CA GLU A 101 -0.23 -9.51 -0.17
C GLU A 101 0.29 -9.99 -1.55
N ASP A 102 1.54 -10.44 -1.61
CA ASP A 102 2.14 -10.94 -2.86
C ASP A 102 1.77 -12.40 -3.15
N LYS A 103 1.52 -13.16 -2.09
CA LYS A 103 1.06 -14.56 -2.11
C LYS A 103 0.12 -14.76 -0.91
N PRO A 104 -0.76 -15.77 -0.93
CA PRO A 104 -1.67 -16.01 0.19
C PRO A 104 -0.95 -16.00 1.53
N ARG A 105 -1.33 -15.07 2.41
CA ARG A 105 -0.76 -14.83 3.74
C ARG A 105 0.74 -14.53 3.75
N ARG A 106 1.27 -13.95 2.68
CA ARG A 106 2.64 -13.45 2.58
C ARG A 106 2.59 -12.00 2.13
N TRP A 107 2.94 -11.14 3.06
CA TRP A 107 2.87 -9.70 2.89
C TRP A 107 4.26 -9.14 2.70
N SER A 108 4.36 -8.11 1.90
CA SER A 108 5.60 -7.38 1.69
C SER A 108 5.34 -5.89 1.61
N HIS A 109 6.40 -5.13 1.84
CA HIS A 109 6.38 -3.68 1.79
C HIS A 109 7.71 -3.18 1.25
N LYS A 110 7.76 -1.89 0.94
CA LYS A 110 8.95 -1.26 0.37
C LYS A 110 9.16 0.09 1.04
N PHE A 111 10.31 0.25 1.70
CA PHE A 111 10.76 1.57 2.12
C PHE A 111 11.35 2.33 0.93
N ARG A 112 11.19 3.67 0.93
CA ARG A 112 11.76 4.55 -0.09
C ARG A 112 13.25 4.27 -0.28
N GLY A 113 13.67 4.01 -1.52
CA GLY A 113 15.05 3.71 -1.88
C GLY A 113 15.56 2.31 -1.50
N LYS A 114 14.72 1.41 -0.97
CA LYS A 114 15.07 0.01 -0.65
C LYS A 114 14.37 -0.96 -1.60
N LYS A 115 14.85 -2.20 -1.68
CA LYS A 115 14.12 -3.29 -2.34
C LYS A 115 12.92 -3.70 -1.48
N PRO A 116 11.81 -4.19 -2.06
CA PRO A 116 10.74 -4.76 -1.27
C PRO A 116 11.25 -5.92 -0.41
N THR A 117 10.61 -6.09 0.73
CA THR A 117 10.93 -7.11 1.71
C THR A 117 9.66 -7.69 2.29
N ASP A 118 9.67 -9.00 2.53
CA ASP A 118 8.62 -9.72 3.27
C ASP A 118 8.90 -9.76 4.78
N LYS A 119 9.88 -8.96 5.23
CA LYS A 119 10.33 -8.87 6.62
C LYS A 119 9.88 -7.58 7.28
N ASP A 120 9.52 -7.66 8.55
CA ASP A 120 9.35 -6.50 9.42
C ASP A 120 10.70 -5.89 9.85
N ILE A 121 10.68 -4.86 10.69
CA ILE A 121 11.89 -4.15 11.14
C ILE A 121 12.81 -5.04 12.02
N TYR A 122 12.28 -6.10 12.61
CA TYR A 122 13.04 -7.07 13.41
C TYR A 122 13.50 -8.29 12.59
N GLY A 123 13.18 -8.35 11.30
CA GLY A 123 13.57 -9.44 10.40
C GLY A 123 12.61 -10.64 10.41
N ALA A 124 11.46 -10.55 11.09
CA ALA A 124 10.44 -11.58 11.08
C ALA A 124 9.64 -11.55 9.77
N THR A 125 9.29 -12.71 9.23
CA THR A 125 8.46 -12.76 8.02
C THR A 125 7.04 -12.31 8.32
N ILE A 126 6.48 -11.44 7.48
CA ILE A 126 5.14 -10.90 7.65
C ILE A 126 4.11 -11.87 7.08
N THR A 127 3.42 -12.59 7.96
CA THR A 127 2.29 -13.48 7.61
C THR A 127 0.94 -12.90 7.99
N ASP A 128 0.90 -12.09 9.04
CA ASP A 128 -0.23 -11.25 9.42
C ASP A 128 0.32 -9.82 9.59
N PRO A 129 -0.04 -8.88 8.71
CA PRO A 129 0.54 -7.55 8.75
C PRO A 129 0.11 -6.79 10.01
N ARG A 130 -1.01 -7.15 10.65
CA ARG A 130 -1.46 -6.52 11.90
C ARG A 130 -0.48 -6.71 13.06
N LEU A 131 0.39 -7.71 12.96
CA LEU A 131 1.43 -8.03 13.94
C LEU A 131 2.82 -7.55 13.52
N ALA A 132 2.94 -6.92 12.34
CA ALA A 132 4.22 -6.50 11.80
C ALA A 132 4.68 -5.18 12.42
N GLU A 133 5.94 -5.16 12.82
CA GLU A 133 6.59 -3.95 13.33
C GLU A 133 7.24 -3.17 12.18
N VAL A 134 6.67 -2.03 11.83
CA VAL A 134 7.10 -1.23 10.67
C VAL A 134 8.29 -0.32 11.03
N SER A 135 8.31 0.22 12.25
CA SER A 135 9.27 1.24 12.66
C SER A 135 9.65 1.12 14.13
N LEU A 136 10.91 1.36 14.44
CA LEU A 136 11.39 1.51 15.83
C LEU A 136 11.05 2.87 16.44
N ARG A 137 10.63 3.85 15.61
CA ARG A 137 10.39 5.24 16.01
C ARG A 137 8.91 5.57 16.13
N TYR A 138 8.10 5.04 15.22
CA TYR A 138 6.70 5.40 15.08
C TYR A 138 5.79 4.22 15.36
N ASN A 139 4.71 4.48 16.08
CA ASN A 139 3.71 3.49 16.45
C ASN A 139 2.61 3.44 15.37
N TYR A 140 2.86 2.65 14.33
CA TYR A 140 1.90 2.44 13.25
C TYR A 140 0.73 1.57 13.73
N LYS A 141 -0.48 2.06 13.56
CA LYS A 141 -1.73 1.34 13.84
C LYS A 141 -2.38 0.88 12.56
N PHE A 142 -2.80 -0.38 12.58
CA PHE A 142 -3.55 -0.98 11.49
C PHE A 142 -4.89 -0.26 11.29
N VAL A 143 -5.19 0.09 10.04
CA VAL A 143 -6.44 0.75 9.66
C VAL A 143 -7.40 -0.25 9.02
N GLY A 144 -6.95 -0.97 8.00
CA GLY A 144 -7.82 -1.87 7.24
C GLY A 144 -7.12 -2.62 6.12
N PHE A 145 -7.81 -3.64 5.61
CA PHE A 145 -7.46 -4.30 4.36
C PHE A 145 -8.32 -3.75 3.23
N PHE A 146 -7.74 -3.65 2.05
CA PHE A 146 -8.42 -3.19 0.86
C PHE A 146 -8.09 -4.09 -0.32
N ILE A 147 -9.05 -4.26 -1.21
CA ILE A 147 -8.86 -4.89 -2.51
C ILE A 147 -8.90 -3.79 -3.57
N LEU A 148 -7.92 -3.84 -4.46
CA LEU A 148 -7.82 -3.04 -5.67
C LEU A 148 -8.30 -3.91 -6.83
N CYS A 149 -9.44 -3.54 -7.41
CA CYS A 149 -10.10 -4.23 -8.52
C CYS A 149 -9.94 -3.41 -9.81
N PRO A 150 -9.06 -3.78 -10.75
CA PRO A 150 -9.08 -3.21 -12.09
C PRO A 150 -10.46 -3.36 -12.72
N LEU A 151 -10.96 -2.27 -13.32
CA LEU A 151 -12.21 -2.23 -14.08
C LEU A 151 -12.05 -2.74 -15.52
#